data_AF-A0A1U7NUN0-F1
#
_entry.id   AF-A0A1U7NUN0-F1
#
_cell.length_a   1.000
_cell.length_b   1.000
_cell.length_c   1.000
_cell.angle_alpha   90.00
_cell.angle_beta   90.00
_cell.angle_gamma   90.00
#
_symmetry.space_group_name_H-M   'P 1'
#
loop_
_entity.id
_entity.type
_entity.pdbx_description
1 polymer ?
#
loop_
_entity_poly.entity_id
_entity_poly.type
_entity_poly.pdbx_seq_one_letter_code
_entity_poly.pdbx_strand_id
1 'polypeptide(L)'
;MSGLVWLALDGVGHPSDAPPGSVWEEELPALRPLIDAGVALDTTLGVPGLPQSGTGQSCWLTGVDAVRLMGKNGMGEHFGPHPGPTLQRLLRQSSLPARLEAAGLRAALANHYVPQYLEAQARRPRMGCFPFSFTAAGLPLNPPAVPPLGATLGLGYREPWTPVQTLSEVAGVGRTLAKAAREHDLIVADLWFGDLLGHLGREAGPSPDVRTAAFGYLARVDALLSGLLDGGARVVIGSDHGNLEDLNTKSHTVARVPFAGAGVDLGAARNVVEAGQIIAGWFGLGSVENGQSRPPLPLT
;
A
#
# COMPACT_ATOMS: atom_id res chain seq x y z
N MET A 1 -8.58 2.66 -18.14
CA MET A 1 -9.53 2.16 -17.11
C MET A 1 -9.92 3.34 -16.23
N SER A 2 -11.17 3.46 -15.80
CA SER A 2 -11.60 4.50 -14.84
C SER A 2 -12.27 3.90 -13.61
N GLY A 3 -12.29 4.63 -12.50
CA GLY A 3 -12.97 4.21 -11.27
C GLY A 3 -12.26 3.11 -10.48
N LEU A 4 -10.94 2.97 -10.62
CA LEU A 4 -10.17 2.04 -9.80
C LEU A 4 -9.80 2.67 -8.46
N VAL A 5 -10.04 1.94 -7.37
CA VAL A 5 -9.53 2.24 -6.04
C VAL A 5 -8.51 1.17 -5.65
N TRP A 6 -7.28 1.59 -5.34
CA TRP A 6 -6.24 0.70 -4.84
C TRP A 6 -6.11 0.86 -3.33
N LEU A 7 -6.41 -0.19 -2.58
CA LEU A 7 -6.09 -0.31 -1.16
C LEU A 7 -4.68 -0.91 -1.03
N ALA A 8 -3.69 -0.06 -0.80
CA ALA A 8 -2.32 -0.47 -0.54
C ALA A 8 -2.15 -0.70 0.97
N LEU A 9 -2.10 -1.96 1.38
CA LEU A 9 -1.92 -2.36 2.78
C LEU A 9 -0.43 -2.40 3.10
N ASP A 10 0.05 -1.57 4.02
CA ASP A 10 1.46 -1.65 4.47
C ASP A 10 1.58 -2.77 5.52
N GLY A 11 2.44 -3.74 5.27
CA GLY A 11 2.76 -4.80 6.23
C GLY A 11 1.62 -5.78 6.55
N VAL A 12 0.98 -6.39 5.54
CA VAL A 12 -0.05 -7.43 5.72
C VAL A 12 0.27 -8.66 4.89
N GLY A 13 0.73 -9.73 5.54
CA GLY A 13 0.99 -11.03 4.91
C GLY A 13 -0.29 -11.81 4.60
N HIS A 14 -0.20 -12.73 3.66
CA HIS A 14 -1.29 -13.54 3.14
C HIS A 14 -1.77 -14.55 4.21
N PRO A 15 -3.09 -14.80 4.34
CA PRO A 15 -3.65 -15.67 5.37
C PRO A 15 -3.13 -17.11 5.32
N SER A 16 -2.70 -17.62 4.16
CA SER A 16 -2.11 -18.97 4.05
C SER A 16 -0.76 -19.12 4.75
N ASP A 17 -0.07 -18.01 5.00
CA ASP A 17 1.27 -17.99 5.58
C ASP A 17 1.23 -17.47 7.03
N ALA A 18 0.03 -17.15 7.53
CA ALA A 18 -0.20 -16.61 8.85
C ALA A 18 -0.22 -17.71 9.93
N PRO A 19 0.35 -17.46 11.12
CA PRO A 19 0.29 -18.40 12.23
C PRO A 19 -1.10 -18.43 12.89
N PRO A 20 -1.40 -19.43 13.73
CA PRO A 20 -2.59 -19.41 14.60
C PRO A 20 -2.63 -18.16 15.50
N GLY A 21 -3.83 -17.64 15.74
CA GLY A 21 -4.06 -16.42 16.51
C GLY A 21 -3.79 -15.12 15.75
N SER A 22 -3.66 -15.22 14.42
CA SER A 22 -3.49 -14.09 13.49
C SER A 22 -4.76 -13.25 13.35
N VAL A 23 -4.60 -11.99 12.94
CA VAL A 23 -5.70 -11.08 12.58
C VAL A 23 -6.64 -11.66 11.52
N TRP A 24 -6.19 -12.62 10.73
CA TRP A 24 -7.01 -13.32 9.72
C TRP A 24 -8.07 -14.26 10.28
N GLU A 25 -8.09 -14.50 11.60
CA GLU A 25 -9.15 -15.21 12.31
C GLU A 25 -10.37 -14.32 12.61
N GLU A 26 -10.28 -13.00 12.38
CA GLU A 26 -11.43 -12.08 12.41
C GLU A 26 -12.45 -12.43 11.31
N GLU A 27 -13.74 -12.19 11.56
CA GLU A 27 -14.78 -12.33 10.53
C GLU A 27 -14.70 -11.17 9.52
N LEU A 28 -14.24 -11.47 8.30
CA LEU A 28 -13.96 -10.49 7.25
C LEU A 28 -14.75 -10.81 5.97
N PRO A 29 -16.09 -10.57 5.96
CA PRO A 29 -16.99 -11.05 4.91
C PRO A 29 -16.77 -10.44 3.52
N ALA A 30 -16.13 -9.27 3.42
CA ALA A 30 -15.79 -8.67 2.13
C ALA A 30 -14.33 -8.97 1.73
N LEU A 31 -13.41 -8.85 2.68
CA LEU A 31 -11.97 -8.95 2.44
C LEU A 31 -11.54 -10.40 2.24
N ARG A 32 -11.98 -11.34 3.10
CA ARG A 32 -11.49 -12.72 3.05
C ARG A 32 -11.84 -13.43 1.73
N PRO A 33 -13.09 -13.39 1.22
CA PRO A 33 -13.42 -14.00 -0.06
C PRO A 33 -12.63 -13.40 -1.22
N LEU A 34 -12.34 -12.09 -1.17
CA LEU A 34 -11.57 -11.42 -2.20
C LEU A 34 -10.11 -11.87 -2.19
N ILE A 35 -9.48 -11.95 -1.01
CA ILE A 35 -8.12 -12.45 -0.86
C ILE A 35 -8.01 -13.91 -1.28
N ASP A 36 -8.94 -14.77 -0.84
CA ASP A 36 -8.93 -16.20 -1.17
C ASP A 36 -9.09 -16.47 -2.68
N ALA A 37 -9.76 -15.57 -3.41
CA ALA A 37 -9.88 -15.62 -4.86
C ALA A 37 -8.69 -14.97 -5.62
N GLY A 38 -7.81 -14.28 -4.91
CA GLY A 38 -6.65 -13.58 -5.46
C GLY A 38 -5.41 -14.47 -5.57
N VAL A 39 -4.24 -13.84 -5.59
CA VAL A 39 -2.93 -14.51 -5.63
C VAL A 39 -2.03 -14.06 -4.48
N ALA A 40 -1.21 -14.99 -3.99
CA ALA A 40 -0.20 -14.72 -2.97
C ALA A 40 1.14 -14.41 -3.64
N LEU A 41 1.64 -13.19 -3.48
CA LEU A 41 2.85 -12.70 -4.14
C LEU A 41 4.10 -12.85 -3.27
N ASP A 42 5.21 -13.25 -3.88
CA ASP A 42 6.52 -13.16 -3.27
C ASP A 42 6.99 -11.70 -3.15
N THR A 43 7.43 -11.32 -1.96
CA THR A 43 8.00 -10.00 -1.64
C THR A 43 9.52 -10.07 -1.41
N THR A 44 10.10 -11.27 -1.32
CA THR A 44 11.54 -11.45 -1.11
C THR A 44 12.34 -11.17 -2.38
N LEU A 45 11.73 -11.42 -3.55
CA LEU A 45 12.35 -11.31 -4.88
C LEU A 45 13.64 -12.13 -5.00
N GLY A 46 13.76 -13.18 -4.18
CA GLY A 46 14.96 -14.01 -4.07
C GLY A 46 16.18 -13.28 -3.49
N VAL A 47 15.99 -12.11 -2.87
CA VAL A 47 17.06 -11.32 -2.22
C VAL A 47 17.05 -11.59 -0.71
N PRO A 48 18.20 -11.96 -0.10
CA PRO A 48 18.29 -12.19 1.34
C PRO A 48 17.88 -10.97 2.18
N GLY A 49 17.29 -11.24 3.35
CA GLY A 49 16.79 -10.22 4.27
C GLY A 49 15.26 -10.22 4.32
N LEU A 50 14.72 -9.40 5.23
CA LEU A 50 13.28 -9.23 5.36
C LEU A 50 12.79 -8.17 4.38
N PRO A 51 11.71 -8.41 3.63
CA PRO A 51 11.04 -7.40 2.84
C PRO A 51 10.77 -6.11 3.65
N GLN A 52 10.91 -4.94 3.03
CA GLN A 52 10.77 -3.62 3.66
C GLN A 52 9.87 -2.71 2.83
N SER A 53 9.17 -1.77 3.49
CA SER A 53 8.17 -0.93 2.82
C SER A 53 8.73 -0.05 1.72
N GLY A 54 9.91 0.53 1.91
CA GLY A 54 10.53 1.44 0.94
C GLY A 54 10.72 0.78 -0.43
N THR A 55 11.36 -0.39 -0.46
CA THR A 55 11.59 -1.18 -1.68
C THR A 55 10.32 -1.87 -2.17
N GLY A 56 9.49 -2.41 -1.27
CA GLY A 56 8.24 -3.08 -1.63
C GLY A 56 7.22 -2.14 -2.30
N GLN A 57 6.95 -0.99 -1.69
CA GLN A 57 6.08 0.05 -2.27
C GLN A 57 6.68 0.60 -3.56
N SER A 58 8.01 0.75 -3.66
CA SER A 58 8.65 1.17 -4.91
C SER A 58 8.47 0.15 -6.03
N CYS A 59 8.51 -1.15 -5.74
CA CYS A 59 8.21 -2.20 -6.72
C CYS A 59 6.78 -2.08 -7.25
N TRP A 60 5.81 -1.96 -6.34
CA TRP A 60 4.40 -1.76 -6.71
C TRP A 60 4.17 -0.50 -7.54
N LEU A 61 4.72 0.63 -7.10
CA LEU A 61 4.51 1.91 -7.73
C LEU A 61 5.18 2.01 -9.11
N THR A 62 6.24 1.24 -9.39
CA THR A 62 7.04 1.44 -10.61
C THR A 62 7.00 0.25 -11.56
N GLY A 63 6.67 -0.95 -11.06
CA GLY A 63 6.84 -2.19 -11.80
C GLY A 63 8.32 -2.54 -12.07
N VAL A 64 9.25 -1.98 -11.28
CA VAL A 64 10.69 -2.24 -11.35
C VAL A 64 11.15 -2.94 -10.07
N ASP A 65 12.10 -3.87 -10.18
CA ASP A 65 12.74 -4.55 -9.06
C ASP A 65 13.62 -3.56 -8.24
N ALA A 66 12.97 -2.81 -7.35
CA ALA A 66 13.59 -1.80 -6.52
C ALA A 66 14.53 -2.42 -5.46
N VAL A 67 14.29 -3.67 -5.06
CA VAL A 67 15.16 -4.41 -4.14
C VAL A 67 16.52 -4.62 -4.80
N ARG A 68 16.58 -5.14 -6.04
CA ARG A 68 17.84 -5.28 -6.78
C ARG A 68 18.51 -3.95 -7.11
N LEU A 69 17.72 -2.90 -7.34
CA LEU A 69 18.25 -1.55 -7.58
C LEU A 69 18.99 -0.97 -6.36
N MET A 70 18.55 -1.29 -5.14
CA MET A 70 19.14 -0.75 -3.91
C MET A 70 20.47 -1.41 -3.53
N GLY A 71 20.65 -2.69 -3.87
CA GLY A 71 21.88 -3.42 -3.56
C GLY A 71 23.07 -3.06 -4.45
N LYS A 72 24.27 -3.37 -3.96
CA LYS A 72 25.51 -3.22 -4.74
C LYS A 72 25.69 -4.39 -5.70
N ASN A 73 26.22 -4.12 -6.90
CA ASN A 73 26.56 -5.13 -7.91
C ASN A 73 25.41 -6.08 -8.27
N GLY A 74 24.16 -5.61 -8.15
CA GLY A 74 22.96 -6.41 -8.47
C GLY A 74 22.56 -7.44 -7.40
N MET A 75 23.22 -7.46 -6.23
CA MET A 75 22.88 -8.38 -5.14
C MET A 75 21.54 -8.08 -4.46
N GLY A 76 21.04 -6.85 -4.62
CA GLY A 76 19.83 -6.36 -3.97
C GLY A 76 19.96 -6.09 -2.48
N GLU A 77 19.08 -5.23 -1.97
CA GLU A 77 18.94 -4.91 -0.55
C GLU A 77 17.51 -4.45 -0.29
N HIS A 78 16.85 -5.05 0.71
CA HIS A 78 15.57 -4.57 1.20
C HIS A 78 15.78 -3.32 2.04
N PHE A 79 15.05 -2.25 1.74
CA PHE A 79 15.27 -0.95 2.36
C PHE A 79 13.95 -0.20 2.62
N GLY A 80 13.84 0.49 3.75
CA GLY A 80 12.63 1.22 4.11
C GLY A 80 12.69 1.81 5.52
N PRO A 81 11.61 2.47 5.98
CA PRO A 81 10.34 2.68 5.27
C PRO A 81 10.35 3.88 4.30
N HIS A 82 11.28 4.83 4.43
CA HIS A 82 11.32 6.03 3.60
C HIS A 82 12.22 5.83 2.36
N PRO A 83 11.85 6.35 1.17
CA PRO A 83 12.68 6.24 -0.01
C PRO A 83 13.96 7.09 0.14
N GLY A 84 15.11 6.42 0.09
CA GLY A 84 16.42 7.07 -0.01
C GLY A 84 16.66 7.68 -1.41
N PRO A 85 17.80 8.35 -1.65
CA PRO A 85 18.05 9.07 -2.91
C PRO A 85 17.87 8.21 -4.17
N THR A 86 18.24 6.92 -4.12
CA THR A 86 18.07 5.99 -5.24
C THR A 86 16.60 5.72 -5.55
N LEU A 87 15.81 5.34 -4.54
CA LEU A 87 14.37 5.12 -4.72
C LEU A 87 13.64 6.40 -5.10
N GLN A 88 14.02 7.56 -4.54
CA GLN A 88 13.43 8.83 -4.93
C GLN A 88 13.64 9.17 -6.42
N ARG A 89 14.80 8.82 -7.00
CA ARG A 89 15.02 8.99 -8.45
C ARG A 89 14.08 8.08 -9.24
N LEU A 90 14.02 6.80 -8.88
CA LEU A 90 13.13 5.83 -9.51
C LEU A 90 11.66 6.28 -9.46
N LEU A 91 11.18 6.66 -8.27
CA LEU A 91 9.79 7.08 -8.07
C LEU A 91 9.45 8.36 -8.85
N ARG A 92 10.36 9.36 -8.92
CA ARG A 92 10.14 10.56 -9.73
C ARG A 92 10.01 10.25 -11.23
N GLN A 93 10.79 9.29 -11.72
CA GLN A 93 10.86 8.98 -13.15
C GLN A 93 9.74 8.03 -13.61
N SER A 94 9.35 7.09 -12.74
CA SER A 94 8.63 5.89 -13.19
C SER A 94 7.50 5.45 -12.26
N SER A 95 7.18 6.21 -11.20
CA SER A 95 6.02 5.87 -10.38
C SER A 95 4.72 5.98 -11.18
N LEU A 96 3.76 5.13 -10.84
CA LEU A 96 2.44 5.05 -11.43
C LEU A 96 1.74 6.42 -11.48
N PRO A 97 1.66 7.22 -10.39
CA PRO A 97 1.07 8.56 -10.48
C PRO A 97 1.80 9.45 -11.48
N ALA A 98 3.13 9.46 -11.52
CA ALA A 98 3.87 10.28 -12.49
C ALA A 98 3.58 9.86 -13.94
N ARG A 99 3.44 8.56 -14.19
CA ARG A 99 3.16 8.00 -15.52
C ARG A 99 1.71 8.22 -15.95
N LEU A 100 0.76 8.15 -15.00
CA LEU A 100 -0.65 8.48 -15.24
C LEU A 100 -0.80 9.96 -15.60
N GLU A 101 -0.20 10.87 -14.83
CA GLU A 101 -0.23 12.31 -15.12
C GLU A 101 0.39 12.63 -16.49
N ALA A 102 1.53 12.01 -16.82
CA ALA A 102 2.15 12.18 -18.14
C ALA A 102 1.27 11.66 -19.30
N ALA A 103 0.36 10.72 -19.03
CA ALA A 103 -0.60 10.20 -19.99
C ALA A 103 -1.94 10.98 -19.99
N GLY A 104 -2.06 12.04 -19.20
CA GLY A 104 -3.29 12.83 -19.07
C GLY A 104 -4.41 12.12 -18.28
N LEU A 105 -4.06 11.10 -17.50
CA LEU A 105 -4.98 10.35 -16.65
C LEU A 105 -5.01 10.92 -15.23
N ARG A 106 -6.16 10.85 -14.57
CA ARG A 106 -6.40 11.49 -13.28
C ARG A 106 -6.11 10.52 -12.12
N ALA A 107 -5.07 10.81 -11.34
CA ALA A 107 -4.74 10.06 -10.14
C ALA A 107 -4.92 10.89 -8.86
N ALA A 108 -5.24 10.22 -7.74
CA ALA A 108 -5.31 10.87 -6.42
C ALA A 108 -4.88 9.93 -5.29
N LEU A 109 -4.30 10.52 -4.22
CA LEU A 109 -4.01 9.84 -2.97
C LEU A 109 -5.08 10.22 -1.94
N ALA A 110 -5.86 9.24 -1.46
CA ALA A 110 -7.02 9.46 -0.61
C ALA A 110 -6.67 9.86 0.82
N ASN A 111 -5.45 9.55 1.26
CA ASN A 111 -5.01 9.76 2.62
C ASN A 111 -5.12 11.22 3.04
N HIS A 112 -5.68 11.43 4.23
CA HIS A 112 -5.72 12.72 4.87
C HIS A 112 -4.45 12.96 5.69
N TYR A 113 -3.75 14.05 5.37
CA TYR A 113 -2.55 14.51 6.06
C TYR A 113 -2.86 15.80 6.83
N VAL A 114 -2.76 15.74 8.16
CA VAL A 114 -3.04 16.89 9.02
C VAL A 114 -2.01 18.02 8.83
N PRO A 115 -2.34 19.29 9.12
CA PRO A 115 -1.42 20.42 8.95
C PRO A 115 -0.05 20.22 9.61
N GLN A 116 0.00 19.64 10.80
CA GLN A 116 1.24 19.36 11.53
C GLN A 116 2.16 18.40 10.75
N TYR A 117 1.59 17.43 10.03
CA TYR A 117 2.37 16.56 9.15
C TYR A 117 2.95 17.38 7.99
N LEU A 118 2.13 18.21 7.33
CA LEU A 118 2.57 19.03 6.19
C LEU A 118 3.68 20.00 6.58
N GLU A 119 3.56 20.66 7.74
CA GLU A 119 4.59 21.53 8.31
C GLU A 119 5.89 20.76 8.61
N ALA A 120 5.79 19.56 9.17
CA ALA A 120 6.95 18.72 9.43
C ALA A 120 7.66 18.32 8.13
N GLN A 121 6.91 17.98 7.08
CA GLN A 121 7.45 17.64 5.76
C GLN A 121 8.11 18.85 5.08
N ALA A 122 7.53 20.05 5.22
CA ALA A 122 8.12 21.28 4.69
C ALA A 122 9.47 21.62 5.34
N ARG A 123 9.62 21.32 6.65
CA ARG A 123 10.87 21.55 7.39
C ARG A 123 11.94 20.48 7.13
N ARG A 124 11.55 19.21 7.12
CA ARG A 124 12.44 18.07 6.88
C ARG A 124 11.69 16.96 6.14
N PRO A 125 11.75 16.93 4.80
CA PRO A 125 11.05 15.94 4.01
C PRO A 125 11.46 14.52 4.39
N ARG A 126 10.47 13.73 4.80
CA ARG A 126 10.59 12.33 5.23
C ARG A 126 9.29 11.58 4.94
N MET A 127 8.75 11.76 3.73
CA MET A 127 7.55 11.09 3.25
C MET A 127 7.81 9.60 3.02
N GLY A 128 6.78 8.76 3.15
CA GLY A 128 6.78 7.39 2.59
C GLY A 128 6.69 7.39 1.07
N CYS A 129 6.75 6.21 0.43
CA CYS A 129 6.82 6.13 -1.04
C CYS A 129 5.57 6.67 -1.73
N PHE A 130 4.37 6.43 -1.18
CA PHE A 130 3.12 6.94 -1.75
C PHE A 130 3.05 8.49 -1.73
N PRO A 131 3.06 9.18 -0.57
CA PRO A 131 3.01 10.64 -0.55
C PRO A 131 4.18 11.29 -1.31
N PHE A 132 5.37 10.68 -1.29
CA PHE A 132 6.49 11.14 -2.11
C PHE A 132 6.19 11.05 -3.61
N SER A 133 5.65 9.92 -4.09
CA SER A 133 5.41 9.70 -5.51
C SER A 133 4.30 10.59 -6.07
N PHE A 134 3.23 10.78 -5.31
CA PHE A 134 2.15 11.70 -5.69
C PHE A 134 2.62 13.15 -5.76
N THR A 135 3.35 13.63 -4.75
CA THR A 135 3.90 14.99 -4.77
C THR A 135 4.95 15.18 -5.86
N ALA A 136 5.78 14.17 -6.11
CA ALA A 136 6.74 14.17 -7.22
C ALA A 136 6.06 14.21 -8.61
N ALA A 137 4.86 13.67 -8.74
CA ALA A 137 4.03 13.74 -9.94
C ALA A 137 3.30 15.10 -10.10
N GLY A 138 3.45 16.02 -9.14
CA GLY A 138 2.73 17.30 -9.15
C GLY A 138 1.32 17.23 -8.56
N LEU A 139 0.94 16.08 -7.99
CA LEU A 139 -0.37 15.88 -7.37
C LEU A 139 -0.39 16.35 -5.91
N PRO A 140 -1.45 17.03 -5.46
CA PRO A 140 -1.53 17.53 -4.09
C PRO A 140 -1.78 16.39 -3.10
N LEU A 141 -1.23 16.53 -1.90
CA LEU A 141 -1.78 15.84 -0.72
C LEU A 141 -3.10 16.51 -0.32
N ASN A 142 -4.05 15.73 0.22
CA ASN A 142 -5.41 16.19 0.52
C ASN A 142 -6.17 16.76 -0.71
N PRO A 143 -6.30 15.99 -1.82
CA PRO A 143 -7.03 16.46 -2.99
C PRO A 143 -8.50 16.77 -2.64
N PRO A 144 -9.01 17.99 -2.88
CA PRO A 144 -10.35 18.41 -2.43
C PRO A 144 -11.52 17.59 -2.99
N ALA A 145 -11.33 16.94 -4.13
CA ALA A 145 -12.33 16.12 -4.80
C ALA A 145 -12.42 14.68 -4.25
N VAL A 146 -11.56 14.32 -3.28
CA VAL A 146 -11.51 12.99 -2.67
C VAL A 146 -11.85 13.11 -1.19
N PRO A 147 -12.76 12.28 -0.65
CA PRO A 147 -13.07 12.33 0.77
C PRO A 147 -11.84 12.00 1.61
N PRO A 148 -11.62 12.70 2.74
CA PRO A 148 -10.46 12.45 3.58
C PRO A 148 -10.52 11.04 4.16
N LEU A 149 -9.45 10.26 3.96
CA LEU A 149 -9.30 8.93 4.53
C LEU A 149 -8.21 8.93 5.61
N GLY A 150 -8.58 8.70 6.86
CA GLY A 150 -7.61 8.51 7.95
C GLY A 150 -6.98 7.13 7.86
N ALA A 151 -5.65 7.04 7.97
CA ALA A 151 -4.93 5.77 7.82
C ALA A 151 -5.25 4.73 8.92
N THR A 152 -5.71 5.18 10.09
CA THR A 152 -6.19 4.34 11.20
C THR A 152 -7.59 3.77 10.97
N LEU A 153 -8.27 4.22 9.91
CA LEU A 153 -9.64 3.87 9.57
C LEU A 153 -10.62 4.02 10.74
N GLY A 154 -10.48 5.10 11.50
CA GLY A 154 -11.39 5.41 12.60
C GLY A 154 -11.01 4.79 13.94
N LEU A 155 -9.79 4.27 14.09
CA LEU A 155 -9.15 4.04 15.39
C LEU A 155 -8.41 5.30 15.85
N GLY A 156 -8.27 5.47 17.17
CA GLY A 156 -7.39 6.50 17.74
C GLY A 156 -5.91 6.29 17.35
N TYR A 157 -5.07 7.31 17.50
CA TYR A 157 -3.62 7.23 17.15
C TYR A 157 -2.71 6.77 18.30
N ARG A 158 -3.25 6.56 19.50
CA ARG A 158 -2.49 6.22 20.72
C ARG A 158 -3.15 5.05 21.41
N GLU A 159 -2.36 4.20 22.04
CA GLU A 159 -2.83 3.12 22.92
C GLU A 159 -3.87 3.66 23.93
N PRO A 160 -5.04 3.01 24.09
CA PRO A 160 -5.43 1.70 23.56
C PRO A 160 -6.09 1.70 22.17
N TRP A 161 -5.87 2.75 21.36
CA TRP A 161 -6.40 2.95 20.00
C TRP A 161 -7.92 2.90 19.92
N THR A 162 -8.58 3.46 20.94
CA THR A 162 -10.04 3.48 21.06
C THR A 162 -10.72 3.88 19.75
N PRO A 163 -11.72 3.11 19.28
CA PRO A 163 -12.53 3.49 18.13
C PRO A 163 -13.13 4.89 18.28
N VAL A 164 -12.89 5.74 17.29
CA VAL A 164 -13.52 7.05 17.13
C VAL A 164 -14.58 7.06 16.02
N GLN A 165 -14.60 6.02 15.19
CA GLN A 165 -15.65 5.75 14.21
C GLN A 165 -16.10 4.28 14.30
N THR A 166 -17.38 4.05 14.05
CA THR A 166 -18.01 2.73 13.89
C THR A 166 -17.66 2.11 12.53
N LEU A 167 -17.81 0.78 12.39
CA LEU A 167 -17.62 0.10 11.11
C LEU A 167 -18.57 0.62 10.03
N SER A 168 -19.80 0.98 10.39
CA SER A 168 -20.79 1.54 9.45
C SER A 168 -20.34 2.90 8.90
N GLU A 169 -19.73 3.76 9.73
CA GLU A 169 -19.16 5.03 9.29
C GLU A 169 -17.96 4.82 8.36
N VAL A 170 -17.09 3.85 8.66
CA VAL A 170 -15.96 3.48 7.80
C VAL A 170 -16.44 2.96 6.43
N ALA A 171 -17.47 2.11 6.41
CA ALA A 171 -18.13 1.70 5.18
C ALA A 171 -18.78 2.88 4.43
N GLY A 172 -19.30 3.88 5.16
CA GLY A 172 -19.78 5.14 4.60
C GLY A 172 -18.68 5.95 3.89
N VAL A 173 -17.47 5.98 4.44
CA VAL A 173 -16.29 6.54 3.77
C VAL A 173 -15.99 5.77 2.48
N GLY A 174 -16.02 4.43 2.52
CA GLY A 174 -15.85 3.58 1.34
C GLY A 174 -16.84 3.91 0.21
N ARG A 175 -18.12 4.04 0.53
CA ARG A 175 -19.16 4.46 -0.44
C ARG A 175 -18.89 5.84 -1.01
N THR A 176 -18.39 6.77 -0.21
CA THR A 176 -18.05 8.13 -0.67
C THR A 176 -16.82 8.12 -1.57
N LEU A 177 -15.82 7.30 -1.23
CA LEU A 177 -14.62 7.12 -2.04
C LEU A 177 -14.94 6.48 -3.40
N ALA A 178 -15.85 5.50 -3.43
CA ALA A 178 -16.36 4.93 -4.68
C ALA A 178 -17.06 5.97 -5.57
N LYS A 179 -17.78 6.93 -4.98
CA LYS A 179 -18.37 8.04 -5.73
C LYS A 179 -17.29 8.95 -6.33
N ALA A 180 -16.27 9.31 -5.55
CA ALA A 180 -15.14 10.11 -6.02
C ALA A 180 -14.32 9.40 -7.11
N ALA A 181 -14.21 8.07 -7.03
CA ALA A 181 -13.49 7.26 -8.01
C ALA A 181 -14.09 7.38 -9.41
N ARG A 182 -15.39 7.66 -9.59
CA ARG A 182 -15.99 7.87 -10.92
C ARG A 182 -15.40 9.06 -11.68
N GLU A 183 -14.84 10.02 -10.95
CA GLU A 183 -14.18 11.21 -11.51
C GLU A 183 -12.66 11.03 -11.66
N HIS A 184 -12.11 9.84 -11.37
CA HIS A 184 -10.68 9.57 -11.43
C HIS A 184 -10.41 8.27 -12.20
N ASP A 185 -9.20 8.16 -12.74
CA ASP A 185 -8.75 6.89 -13.30
C ASP A 185 -8.27 5.96 -12.20
N LEU A 186 -7.51 6.51 -11.24
CA LEU A 186 -7.00 5.81 -10.07
C LEU A 186 -7.11 6.66 -8.81
N ILE A 187 -7.66 6.08 -7.73
CA ILE A 187 -7.48 6.60 -6.38
C ILE A 187 -6.72 5.55 -5.56
N VAL A 188 -5.66 5.97 -4.87
CA VAL A 188 -4.87 5.10 -3.99
C VAL A 188 -5.14 5.45 -2.53
N ALA A 189 -5.30 4.44 -1.69
CA ALA A 189 -5.32 4.54 -0.24
C ALA A 189 -4.09 3.82 0.33
N ASP A 190 -3.16 4.59 0.88
CA ASP A 190 -1.94 4.14 1.56
C ASP A 190 -2.26 3.81 3.03
N LEU A 191 -2.56 2.54 3.32
CA LEU A 191 -3.07 2.06 4.59
C LEU A 191 -1.93 1.53 5.48
N TRP A 192 -1.13 2.48 6.00
CA TRP A 192 0.10 2.19 6.74
C TRP A 192 -0.07 1.72 8.20
N PHE A 193 -1.28 1.79 8.74
CA PHE A 193 -1.49 1.55 10.17
C PHE A 193 -1.34 0.08 10.58
N GLY A 194 -1.52 -0.85 9.63
CA GLY A 194 -1.27 -2.28 9.84
C GLY A 194 0.19 -2.56 10.22
N ASP A 195 1.13 -2.03 9.44
CA ASP A 195 2.56 -2.12 9.73
C ASP A 195 2.94 -1.57 11.12
N LEU A 196 2.36 -0.41 11.50
CA LEU A 196 2.57 0.16 12.83
C LEU A 196 2.17 -0.82 13.94
N LEU A 197 1.00 -1.45 13.83
CA LEU A 197 0.52 -2.41 14.81
C LEU A 197 1.35 -3.71 14.79
N GLY A 198 1.78 -4.17 13.62
CA GLY A 198 2.66 -5.33 13.47
C GLY A 198 3.98 -5.14 14.23
N HIS A 199 4.59 -3.96 14.14
CA HIS A 199 5.79 -3.62 14.91
C HIS A 199 5.63 -3.62 16.44
N LEU A 200 4.40 -3.64 16.95
CA LEU A 200 4.11 -3.76 18.38
C LEU A 200 3.96 -5.22 18.84
N GLY A 201 4.09 -6.18 17.93
CA GLY A 201 4.17 -7.61 18.24
C GLY A 201 5.43 -7.98 19.02
N ARG A 202 5.43 -9.18 19.62
CA ARG A 202 6.52 -9.69 20.47
C ARG A 202 6.40 -11.19 20.68
N GLU A 203 7.52 -11.87 20.93
CA GLU A 203 7.59 -13.34 21.10
C GLU A 203 6.69 -13.86 22.22
N ALA A 204 6.50 -13.08 23.29
CA ALA A 204 5.58 -13.41 24.38
C ALA A 204 4.08 -13.19 24.03
N GLY A 205 3.77 -12.75 22.81
CA GLY A 205 2.45 -12.34 22.35
C GLY A 205 2.16 -10.83 22.55
N PRO A 206 1.38 -10.19 21.67
CA PRO A 206 1.06 -8.75 21.77
C PRO A 206 0.28 -8.42 23.06
N SER A 207 0.22 -7.14 23.47
CA SER A 207 -0.68 -6.75 24.58
C SER A 207 -2.13 -6.99 24.16
N PRO A 208 -3.07 -7.14 25.12
CA PRO A 208 -4.49 -7.16 24.82
C PRO A 208 -4.95 -5.97 23.96
N ASP A 209 -4.42 -4.77 24.24
CA ASP A 209 -4.75 -3.54 23.48
C ASP A 209 -4.22 -3.59 22.05
N VAL A 210 -2.97 -4.02 21.83
CA VAL A 210 -2.40 -4.20 20.48
C VAL A 210 -3.17 -5.28 19.71
N ARG A 211 -3.49 -6.41 20.35
CA ARG A 211 -4.30 -7.47 19.74
C ARG A 211 -5.67 -6.93 19.31
N THR A 212 -6.35 -6.22 20.20
CA THR A 212 -7.66 -5.63 19.92
C THR A 212 -7.59 -4.62 18.78
N ALA A 213 -6.58 -3.76 18.77
CA ALA A 213 -6.37 -2.78 17.70
C ALA A 213 -6.08 -3.45 16.35
N ALA A 214 -5.26 -4.51 16.33
CA ALA A 214 -4.87 -5.21 15.10
C ALA A 214 -6.06 -5.92 14.42
N PHE A 215 -6.83 -6.68 15.19
CA PHE A 215 -8.07 -7.33 14.70
C PHE A 215 -9.09 -6.26 14.30
N GLY A 216 -9.30 -5.26 15.15
CA GLY A 216 -10.22 -4.15 14.89
C GLY A 216 -9.85 -3.30 13.67
N TYR A 217 -8.56 -3.21 13.33
CA TYR A 217 -8.07 -2.54 12.13
C TYR A 217 -8.39 -3.34 10.86
N LEU A 218 -8.15 -4.65 10.86
CA LEU A 218 -8.46 -5.47 9.68
C LEU A 218 -9.98 -5.52 9.42
N ALA A 219 -10.80 -5.57 10.48
CA ALA A 219 -12.26 -5.39 10.37
C ALA A 219 -12.66 -4.03 9.76
N ARG A 220 -11.85 -2.99 9.93
CA ARG A 220 -12.09 -1.66 9.31
C ARG A 220 -11.66 -1.61 7.86
N VAL A 221 -10.58 -2.31 7.50
CA VAL A 221 -10.22 -2.52 6.09
C VAL A 221 -11.36 -3.26 5.37
N ASP A 222 -11.92 -4.30 6.00
CA ASP A 222 -13.10 -5.02 5.49
C ASP A 222 -14.32 -4.09 5.34
N ALA A 223 -14.65 -3.29 6.35
CA ALA A 223 -15.75 -2.34 6.27
C ALA A 223 -15.55 -1.28 5.17
N LEU A 224 -14.32 -0.75 5.01
CA LEU A 224 -13.98 0.18 3.93
C LEU A 224 -14.18 -0.47 2.56
N LEU A 225 -13.69 -1.70 2.39
CA LEU A 225 -13.84 -2.49 1.17
C LEU A 225 -15.32 -2.76 0.86
N SER A 226 -16.09 -3.22 1.85
CA SER A 226 -17.54 -3.41 1.73
C SER A 226 -18.24 -2.16 1.19
N GLY A 227 -17.94 -0.99 1.78
CA GLY A 227 -18.45 0.29 1.30
C GLY A 227 -18.02 0.64 -0.13
N LEU A 228 -16.79 0.33 -0.53
CA LEU A 228 -16.30 0.55 -1.89
C LEU A 228 -17.06 -0.31 -2.91
N LEU A 229 -17.25 -1.60 -2.60
CA LEU A 229 -17.97 -2.55 -3.45
C LEU A 229 -19.46 -2.19 -3.57
N ASP A 230 -20.11 -1.84 -2.47
CA ASP A 230 -21.49 -1.33 -2.44
C ASP A 230 -21.64 -0.06 -3.31
N GLY A 231 -20.60 0.79 -3.33
CA GLY A 231 -20.53 1.99 -4.15
C GLY A 231 -20.26 1.73 -5.64
N GLY A 232 -20.02 0.48 -6.03
CA GLY A 232 -19.75 0.05 -7.40
C GLY A 232 -18.34 0.36 -7.90
N ALA A 233 -17.37 0.57 -6.99
CA ALA A 233 -15.98 0.80 -7.38
C ALA A 233 -15.32 -0.48 -7.90
N ARG A 234 -14.40 -0.34 -8.86
CA ARG A 234 -13.38 -1.38 -9.09
C ARG A 234 -12.36 -1.26 -7.98
N VAL A 235 -11.96 -2.39 -7.39
CA VAL A 235 -11.00 -2.38 -6.28
C VAL A 235 -9.85 -3.32 -6.58
N VAL A 236 -8.64 -2.89 -6.23
CA VAL A 236 -7.46 -3.74 -6.13
C VAL A 236 -6.85 -3.60 -4.75
N ILE A 237 -6.40 -4.70 -4.19
CA ILE A 237 -5.76 -4.79 -2.87
C ILE A 237 -4.38 -5.39 -3.08
N GLY A 238 -3.37 -4.77 -2.50
CA GLY A 238 -2.00 -5.28 -2.50
C GLY A 238 -1.33 -4.96 -1.18
N SER A 239 -0.40 -5.80 -0.75
CA SER A 239 0.55 -5.46 0.30
C SER A 239 1.99 -5.57 -0.21
N ASP A 240 2.92 -4.86 0.43
CA ASP A 240 4.32 -4.74 0.06
C ASP A 240 5.24 -5.67 0.85
N HIS A 241 4.84 -6.08 2.06
CA HIS A 241 5.49 -7.11 2.88
C HIS A 241 4.55 -7.70 3.94
N GLY A 242 4.97 -8.76 4.63
CA GLY A 242 4.28 -9.28 5.82
C GLY A 242 4.72 -8.60 7.10
N ASN A 243 3.79 -8.43 8.05
CA ASN A 243 4.01 -7.95 9.41
C ASN A 243 2.80 -8.27 10.31
N LEU A 244 1.65 -7.63 10.05
CA LEU A 244 0.44 -7.67 10.89
C LEU A 244 -0.14 -9.08 11.08
N GLU A 245 0.10 -10.00 10.14
CA GLU A 245 -0.36 -11.37 10.22
C GLU A 245 0.29 -12.17 11.35
N ASP A 246 1.48 -11.79 11.81
CA ASP A 246 2.20 -12.44 12.92
C ASP A 246 2.61 -11.44 14.01
N LEU A 247 1.72 -11.25 14.99
CA LEU A 247 1.98 -10.41 16.15
C LEU A 247 2.91 -11.06 17.19
N ASN A 248 3.42 -12.26 16.95
CA ASN A 248 4.41 -12.90 17.83
C ASN A 248 5.84 -12.42 17.52
N THR A 249 6.02 -11.49 16.59
CA THR A 249 7.30 -10.84 16.29
C THR A 249 7.10 -9.33 16.17
N LYS A 250 8.18 -8.57 16.38
CA LYS A 250 8.22 -7.11 16.12
C LYS A 250 8.80 -6.78 14.75
N SER A 251 9.34 -7.78 14.06
CA SER A 251 9.99 -7.67 12.76
C SER A 251 9.01 -8.05 11.67
N HIS A 252 9.26 -7.56 10.46
CA HIS A 252 8.54 -8.05 9.27
C HIS A 252 8.75 -9.56 9.09
N THR A 253 7.91 -10.17 8.29
CA THR A 253 7.99 -11.59 7.97
C THR A 253 8.38 -11.81 6.51
N VAL A 254 8.59 -13.07 6.15
CA VAL A 254 8.74 -13.51 4.75
C VAL A 254 7.43 -14.05 4.18
N ALA A 255 6.30 -13.81 4.85
CA ALA A 255 5.00 -14.20 4.33
C ALA A 255 4.79 -13.59 2.94
N ARG A 256 4.23 -14.38 2.03
CA ARG A 256 3.71 -13.82 0.77
C ARG A 256 2.63 -12.81 1.10
N VAL A 257 2.33 -11.91 0.17
CA VAL A 257 1.34 -10.84 0.37
C VAL A 257 0.13 -11.02 -0.52
N PRO A 258 -1.07 -10.56 -0.11
CA PRO A 258 -2.24 -10.59 -0.96
C PRO A 258 -2.07 -9.68 -2.18
N PHE A 259 -2.52 -10.17 -3.33
CA PHE A 259 -2.92 -9.38 -4.48
C PHE A 259 -4.28 -9.87 -4.98
N ALA A 260 -5.28 -9.03 -4.78
CA ALA A 260 -6.68 -9.40 -4.98
C ALA A 260 -7.45 -8.22 -5.57
N GLY A 261 -8.62 -8.46 -6.16
CA GLY A 261 -9.39 -7.37 -6.73
C GLY A 261 -10.76 -7.77 -7.24
N ALA A 262 -11.63 -6.76 -7.33
CA ALA A 262 -12.99 -6.86 -7.83
C ALA A 262 -13.15 -5.96 -9.06
N GLY A 263 -13.65 -6.54 -10.16
CA GLY A 263 -13.81 -5.82 -11.42
C GLY A 263 -12.50 -5.51 -12.16
N VAL A 264 -11.43 -6.26 -11.86
CA VAL A 264 -10.10 -6.18 -12.47
C VAL A 264 -9.58 -7.57 -12.82
N ASP A 265 -8.67 -7.66 -13.79
CA ASP A 265 -7.98 -8.90 -14.14
C ASP A 265 -6.58 -8.92 -13.52
N LEU A 266 -6.39 -9.78 -12.52
CA LEU A 266 -5.15 -9.91 -11.75
C LEU A 266 -4.03 -10.62 -12.52
N GLY A 267 -4.34 -11.25 -13.67
CA GLY A 267 -3.38 -12.05 -14.42
C GLY A 267 -2.74 -13.15 -13.58
N ALA A 268 -1.44 -13.38 -13.79
CA ALA A 268 -0.67 -14.44 -13.11
C ALA A 268 0.62 -13.89 -12.49
N ALA A 269 0.54 -12.73 -11.81
CA ALA A 269 1.69 -12.16 -11.11
C ALA A 269 2.20 -13.12 -10.03
N ARG A 270 3.53 -13.23 -9.94
CA ARG A 270 4.21 -14.08 -8.94
C ARG A 270 4.83 -13.26 -7.81
N ASN A 271 5.06 -11.98 -8.05
CA ASN A 271 5.70 -11.06 -7.12
C ASN A 271 5.15 -9.63 -7.28
N VAL A 272 5.53 -8.76 -6.35
CA VAL A 272 5.08 -7.36 -6.30
C VAL A 272 5.50 -6.51 -7.51
N VAL A 273 6.59 -6.88 -8.20
CA VAL A 273 7.04 -6.18 -9.42
C VAL A 273 6.08 -6.47 -10.57
N GLU A 274 5.78 -7.74 -10.81
CA GLU A 274 4.85 -8.17 -11.86
C GLU A 274 3.44 -7.63 -11.59
N ALA A 275 3.00 -7.63 -10.33
CA ALA A 275 1.69 -7.07 -9.98
C ALA A 275 1.63 -5.55 -10.20
N GLY A 276 2.69 -4.80 -9.86
CA GLY A 276 2.81 -3.38 -10.21
C GLY A 276 2.75 -3.12 -11.73
N GLN A 277 3.37 -4.01 -12.53
CA GLN A 277 3.28 -3.95 -14.00
C GLN A 277 1.86 -4.23 -14.50
N ILE A 278 1.15 -5.19 -13.92
CA ILE A 278 -0.26 -5.48 -14.26
C ILE A 278 -1.15 -4.27 -13.97
N ILE A 279 -1.02 -3.67 -12.79
CA ILE A 279 -1.78 -2.45 -12.44
C ILE A 279 -1.51 -1.34 -13.45
N ALA A 280 -0.24 -1.08 -13.80
CA ALA A 280 0.10 -0.09 -14.81
C ALA A 280 -0.50 -0.42 -16.19
N GLY A 281 -0.50 -1.70 -16.56
CA GLY A 281 -1.05 -2.21 -17.82
C GLY A 281 -2.55 -1.94 -18.00
N TRP A 282 -3.34 -1.93 -16.91
CA TRP A 282 -4.76 -1.57 -16.96
C TRP A 282 -5.03 -0.14 -17.47
N PHE A 283 -4.01 0.72 -17.43
CA PHE A 283 -4.04 2.09 -17.92
C PHE A 283 -3.35 2.25 -19.29
N GLY A 284 -2.98 1.15 -19.95
CA GLY A 284 -2.25 1.17 -21.23
C GLY A 284 -0.78 1.56 -21.08
N LEU A 285 -0.23 1.51 -19.87
CA LEU A 285 1.17 1.85 -19.60
C LEU A 285 2.04 0.60 -19.70
N GLY A 286 3.07 0.62 -20.57
CA GLY A 286 4.00 -0.51 -20.76
C GLY A 286 4.96 -0.76 -19.58
N SER A 287 5.86 -1.74 -19.70
CA SER A 287 6.92 -1.93 -18.70
C SER A 287 7.93 -0.78 -18.72
N VAL A 288 8.51 -0.46 -17.57
CA VAL A 288 9.61 0.53 -17.48
C VAL A 288 10.90 -0.14 -17.96
N GLU A 289 11.54 0.41 -18.99
CA GLU A 289 12.81 -0.15 -19.49
C GLU A 289 13.97 0.15 -18.53
N ASN A 290 14.82 -0.86 -18.30
CA ASN A 290 16.00 -0.79 -17.41
C ASN A 290 17.00 0.35 -17.75
N GLY A 291 16.90 0.98 -18.92
CA GLY A 291 17.74 2.11 -19.31
C GLY A 291 17.35 3.45 -18.66
N GLN A 292 16.11 3.60 -18.20
CA GLN A 292 15.62 4.84 -17.58
C GLN A 292 15.98 4.96 -16.09
N SER A 293 16.46 3.87 -15.47
CA SER A 293 16.91 3.84 -14.07
C SER A 293 18.42 4.08 -13.89
N ARG A 294 19.20 4.16 -14.99
CA ARG A 294 20.61 4.54 -14.95
C ARG A 294 20.74 6.06 -14.93
N PRO A 295 21.66 6.63 -14.13
CA PRO A 295 21.92 8.07 -14.17
C PRO A 295 22.35 8.47 -15.59
N PRO A 296 21.93 9.64 -16.10
CA PRO A 296 22.57 10.19 -17.29
C PRO A 296 24.08 10.27 -17.03
N LEU A 297 24.87 9.82 -18.00
CA LEU A 297 26.32 10.02 -17.96
C LEU A 297 26.58 11.52 -17.75
N PRO A 298 27.49 11.92 -16.84
CA PRO A 298 27.82 13.32 -16.68
C PRO A 298 28.29 13.87 -18.03
N LEU A 299 27.64 14.95 -18.49
CA LEU A 299 28.12 15.71 -19.63
C LEU A 299 29.53 16.19 -19.29
N THR A 300 30.51 15.74 -20.07
CA THR A 300 31.91 16.16 -20.04
C THR A 300 32.05 17.65 -20.34
#